data_AF-A0A0D0CXQ1-F1
#
_entry.id   AF-A0A0D0CXQ1-F1
#
_cell.length_a   1.000
_cell.length_b   1.000
_cell.length_c   1.000
_cell.angle_alpha   90.00
_cell.angle_beta   90.00
_cell.angle_gamma   90.00
#
_symmetry.space_group_name_H-M   'P 1'
#
loop_
_entity.id
_entity.type
_entity.pdbx_description
1 polymer ?
#
loop_
_entity_poly.entity_id
_entity_poly.type
_entity_poly.pdbx_seq_one_letter_code
_entity_poly.pdbx_strand_id
1 'polypeptide(L)'
;MVHIFSCWQILNVIDNRGTDSQENGTCVTIFKLWAVMLKDLAVSVLHKAFNKVPLLTKEDNIYTLAEARLFWQSLIHIIICIIVKQSRVPKLKVFSPQANELQPCSTHCIAPHCTEVYPFGAYDIDKLTITGNANIDQAVVSDLKLQTQVHNFWEHICLLAGNQLSLAHLWSIQSIWFDHEGGYTGFGWGMWMPGLFHAKMADVQGVMATHFGKPAASIPDPGSLLFHKTCLSCLPITVTSLPPFSTCQNLIFVSLYA
;
A
#
# COMPACT_ATOMS: atom_id res chain seq x y z
N MET A 1 12.49 -22.06 4.68
CA MET A 1 12.26 -21.78 3.24
C MET A 1 11.53 -20.45 3.17
N VAL A 2 12.11 -19.44 2.55
CA VAL A 2 11.60 -18.06 2.55
C VAL A 2 10.52 -17.93 1.47
N HIS A 3 9.30 -17.59 1.86
CA HIS A 3 8.21 -17.29 0.94
C HIS A 3 8.35 -15.82 0.53
N ILE A 4 8.68 -15.55 -0.74
CA ILE A 4 9.10 -14.22 -1.20
C ILE A 4 7.87 -13.41 -1.61
N PHE A 5 7.51 -12.46 -0.75
CA PHE A 5 6.80 -11.27 -1.15
C PHE A 5 7.82 -10.14 -1.22
N SER A 6 8.04 -9.53 -2.37
CA SER A 6 8.96 -8.42 -2.52
C SER A 6 8.20 -7.12 -2.68
N CYS A 7 8.28 -6.25 -1.69
CA CYS A 7 7.84 -4.87 -1.82
C CYS A 7 9.02 -4.01 -2.25
N TRP A 8 8.80 -3.25 -3.30
CA TRP A 8 9.72 -2.30 -3.87
C TRP A 8 9.39 -0.96 -3.22
N GLN A 9 10.01 -0.69 -2.08
CA GLN A 9 9.93 0.63 -1.46
C GLN A 9 11.03 1.52 -2.04
N ILE A 10 10.65 2.68 -2.55
CA ILE A 10 11.61 3.79 -2.61
C ILE A 10 11.73 4.28 -1.16
N LEU A 11 12.83 3.94 -0.52
CA LEU A 11 13.25 4.57 0.73
C LEU A 11 14.33 5.58 0.35
N ASN A 12 13.99 6.86 0.47
CA ASN A 12 14.99 7.92 0.44
C ASN A 12 15.83 7.76 1.71
N VAL A 13 17.00 7.14 1.59
CA VAL A 13 17.99 7.14 2.69
C VAL A 13 18.77 8.44 2.57
N ILE A 14 18.62 9.30 3.58
CA ILE A 14 19.52 10.44 3.78
C ILE A 14 20.72 9.87 4.53
N ASP A 15 21.83 9.62 3.85
CA ASP A 15 23.09 9.32 4.53
C ASP A 15 23.71 10.63 5.03
N ASN A 16 23.93 10.74 6.34
CA ASN A 16 24.49 11.93 7.00
C ASN A 16 26.03 12.00 6.89
N ARG A 17 26.62 11.45 5.83
CA ARG A 17 28.07 11.49 5.59
C ARG A 17 28.42 12.40 4.41
N GLY A 18 28.57 13.69 4.72
CA GLY A 18 29.59 14.55 4.11
C GLY A 18 29.42 15.06 2.67
N THR A 19 28.46 14.55 1.90
CA THR A 19 28.04 15.14 0.62
C THR A 19 26.52 15.02 0.51
N ASP A 20 25.84 16.17 0.37
CA ASP A 20 24.39 16.34 0.17
C ASP A 20 23.87 15.74 -1.16
N SER A 21 24.47 14.64 -1.64
CA SER A 21 23.92 13.86 -2.74
C SER A 21 22.92 12.87 -2.17
N GLN A 22 21.64 13.12 -2.42
CA GLN A 22 20.58 12.13 -2.24
C GLN A 22 20.93 10.89 -3.08
N GLU A 23 21.40 9.82 -2.43
CA GLU A 23 21.59 8.54 -3.10
C GLU A 23 20.22 7.92 -3.38
N ASN A 24 19.74 8.13 -4.61
CA ASN A 24 18.48 7.56 -5.10
C ASN A 24 18.68 6.09 -5.49
N GLY A 25 19.02 5.26 -4.51
CA GLY A 25 19.04 3.81 -4.68
C GLY A 25 17.63 3.25 -4.56
N THR A 26 17.27 2.28 -5.40
CA THR A 26 15.99 1.60 -5.19
C THR A 26 16.12 0.56 -4.10
N CYS A 27 15.32 0.66 -3.05
CA CYS A 27 15.32 -0.34 -2.00
C CYS A 27 14.34 -1.48 -2.34
N VAL A 28 14.71 -2.68 -1.96
CA VAL A 28 13.83 -3.85 -2.00
C VAL A 28 13.67 -4.35 -0.58
N THR A 29 12.47 -4.78 -0.22
CA THR A 29 12.19 -5.38 1.08
C THR A 29 11.39 -6.64 0.85
N ILE A 30 11.85 -7.74 1.46
CA ILE A 30 11.20 -9.03 1.35
C ILE A 30 10.45 -9.31 2.64
N PHE A 31 9.20 -9.73 2.50
CA PHE A 31 8.34 -10.11 3.60
C PHE A 31 7.98 -11.58 3.50
N LYS A 32 7.96 -12.26 4.64
CA LYS A 32 7.42 -13.62 4.71
C LYS A 32 5.90 -13.58 4.69
N LEU A 33 5.32 -14.33 3.76
CA LEU A 33 3.87 -14.49 3.68
C LEU A 33 3.32 -15.24 4.90
N TRP A 34 2.22 -14.73 5.46
CA TRP A 34 1.55 -15.34 6.61
C TRP A 34 0.59 -16.45 6.18
N ALA A 35 0.71 -17.62 6.82
CA ALA A 35 -0.16 -18.77 6.60
C ALA A 35 -0.26 -19.27 5.15
N VAL A 36 0.79 -19.05 4.33
CA VAL A 36 0.86 -19.49 2.93
C VAL A 36 1.77 -20.71 2.79
N MET A 37 1.29 -21.73 2.09
CA MET A 37 2.10 -22.87 1.65
C MET A 37 2.50 -22.69 0.18
N LEU A 38 3.60 -23.34 -0.23
CA LEU A 38 4.13 -23.19 -1.59
C LEU A 38 3.12 -23.62 -2.67
N LYS A 39 2.33 -24.68 -2.40
CA LYS A 39 1.25 -25.15 -3.28
C LYS A 39 0.15 -24.10 -3.52
N ASP A 40 -0.04 -23.18 -2.58
CA ASP A 40 -1.07 -22.14 -2.67
C ASP A 40 -0.64 -21.03 -3.65
N LEU A 41 0.67 -20.97 -3.97
CA LEU A 41 1.26 -20.03 -4.90
C LEU A 41 1.41 -20.61 -6.31
N ALA A 42 0.78 -21.73 -6.65
CA ALA A 42 0.96 -22.32 -7.98
C ALA A 42 0.42 -21.40 -9.10
N VAL A 43 1.30 -20.96 -10.03
CA VAL A 43 0.94 -20.11 -11.18
C VAL A 43 -0.12 -20.78 -12.06
N SER A 44 -0.06 -22.11 -12.18
CA SER A 44 -1.05 -22.87 -12.96
C SER A 44 -2.48 -22.75 -12.41
N VAL A 45 -2.65 -22.58 -11.09
CA VAL A 45 -3.96 -22.37 -10.47
C VAL A 45 -4.46 -20.95 -10.79
N LEU A 46 -3.58 -19.95 -10.70
CA LEU A 46 -3.90 -18.57 -11.07
C LEU A 46 -4.33 -18.46 -12.54
N HIS A 47 -3.57 -19.04 -13.47
CA HIS A 47 -3.93 -19.02 -14.90
C HIS A 47 -5.26 -19.73 -15.17
N LYS A 48 -5.50 -20.88 -14.52
CA LYS A 48 -6.79 -21.59 -14.64
C LYS A 48 -7.95 -20.76 -14.09
N ALA A 49 -7.74 -20.01 -13.01
CA ALA A 49 -8.74 -19.11 -12.47
C ALA A 49 -8.98 -17.94 -13.42
N PHE A 50 -7.92 -17.27 -13.87
CA PHE A 50 -7.99 -16.14 -14.80
C PHE A 50 -8.76 -16.48 -16.08
N ASN A 51 -8.47 -17.64 -16.69
CA ASN A 51 -9.15 -18.09 -17.91
C ASN A 51 -10.63 -18.47 -17.70
N LYS A 52 -11.06 -18.71 -16.46
CA LYS A 52 -12.45 -19.07 -16.11
C LYS A 52 -13.28 -17.88 -15.65
N VAL A 53 -12.64 -16.81 -15.20
CA VAL A 53 -13.33 -15.64 -14.64
C VAL A 53 -14.11 -14.95 -15.77
N PRO A 54 -15.41 -14.67 -15.57
CA PRO A 54 -16.20 -13.92 -16.54
C PRO A 54 -15.69 -12.48 -16.67
N LEU A 55 -16.05 -11.81 -17.76
CA LEU A 55 -15.70 -10.40 -17.95
C LEU A 55 -16.27 -9.57 -16.79
N LEU A 56 -15.43 -8.73 -16.18
CA LEU A 56 -15.84 -7.82 -15.11
C LEU A 56 -16.92 -6.86 -15.61
N THR A 57 -18.02 -6.81 -14.87
CA THR A 57 -19.14 -5.89 -15.09
C THR A 57 -19.10 -4.75 -14.08
N LYS A 58 -19.90 -3.71 -14.27
CA LYS A 58 -19.96 -2.60 -13.30
C LYS A 58 -20.58 -3.05 -11.98
N GLU A 59 -21.47 -4.02 -12.07
CA GLU A 59 -22.21 -4.62 -10.97
C GLU A 59 -21.27 -5.37 -10.01
N ASP A 60 -20.17 -5.93 -10.53
CA ASP A 60 -19.14 -6.60 -9.71
C ASP A 60 -18.36 -5.64 -8.80
N ASN A 61 -18.45 -4.33 -9.05
CA ASN A 61 -17.83 -3.29 -8.22
C ASN A 61 -18.80 -2.74 -7.15
N ILE A 62 -20.01 -3.26 -7.07
CA ILE A 62 -21.02 -2.84 -6.09
C ILE A 62 -21.02 -3.84 -4.95
N TYR A 63 -20.95 -3.33 -3.72
CA TYR A 63 -21.10 -4.18 -2.53
C TYR A 63 -22.40 -4.96 -2.58
N THR A 64 -22.32 -6.25 -2.22
CA THR A 64 -23.50 -7.00 -1.82
C THR A 64 -24.15 -6.36 -0.60
N LEU A 65 -25.43 -6.64 -0.36
CA LEU A 65 -26.15 -6.10 0.79
C LEU A 65 -25.46 -6.41 2.14
N ALA A 66 -24.85 -7.60 2.24
CA ALA A 66 -24.11 -8.02 3.43
C ALA A 66 -22.81 -7.23 3.61
N GLU A 67 -22.03 -7.06 2.53
CA GLU A 67 -20.80 -6.27 2.54
C GLU A 67 -21.08 -4.79 2.83
N ALA A 68 -22.11 -4.22 2.21
CA ALA A 68 -22.52 -2.84 2.46
C ALA A 68 -22.90 -2.64 3.93
N ARG A 69 -23.63 -3.58 4.53
CA ARG A 69 -23.98 -3.54 5.96
C ARG A 69 -22.73 -3.61 6.84
N LEU A 70 -21.81 -4.55 6.56
CA LEU A 70 -20.57 -4.69 7.31
C LEU A 70 -19.69 -3.45 7.19
N PHE A 71 -19.58 -2.87 6.00
CA PHE A 71 -18.86 -1.62 5.75
C PHE A 71 -19.43 -0.48 6.59
N TRP A 72 -20.75 -0.28 6.58
CA TRP A 72 -21.42 0.72 7.41
C TRP A 72 -21.22 0.50 8.90
N GLN A 73 -21.35 -0.75 9.38
CA GLN A 73 -21.08 -1.09 10.77
C GLN A 73 -19.62 -0.76 11.15
N SER A 74 -18.68 -1.04 10.25
CA SER A 74 -17.26 -0.74 10.45
C SER A 74 -17.01 0.76 10.55
N LEU A 75 -17.64 1.57 9.68
CA LEU A 75 -17.55 3.03 9.76
C LEU A 75 -18.10 3.57 11.09
N ILE A 76 -19.28 3.11 11.51
CA ILE A 76 -19.89 3.51 12.80
C ILE A 76 -18.97 3.13 13.95
N HIS A 77 -18.44 1.90 13.94
CA HIS A 77 -17.53 1.42 14.97
C HIS A 77 -16.22 2.25 15.03
N ILE A 78 -15.65 2.65 13.89
CA ILE A 78 -14.47 3.53 13.84
C ILE A 78 -14.79 4.88 14.50
N ILE A 79 -15.96 5.48 14.19
CA ILE A 79 -16.39 6.74 14.81
C ILE A 79 -16.52 6.59 16.33
N ILE A 80 -17.15 5.52 16.81
CA ILE A 80 -17.26 5.22 18.25
C ILE A 80 -15.87 5.07 18.88
N CYS A 81 -14.95 4.35 18.22
CA CYS A 81 -13.58 4.19 18.69
C CYS A 81 -12.84 5.54 18.79
N ILE A 82 -13.02 6.44 17.81
CA ILE A 82 -12.45 7.79 17.85
C ILE A 82 -13.01 8.55 19.06
N ILE A 83 -14.33 8.57 19.25
CA ILE A 83 -14.98 9.25 20.38
C ILE A 83 -14.45 8.69 21.71
N VAL A 84 -14.43 7.37 21.89
CA VAL A 84 -14.03 6.73 23.14
C VAL A 84 -12.55 6.93 23.44
N LYS A 85 -11.66 6.84 22.42
CA LYS A 85 -10.20 6.91 22.62
C LYS A 85 -9.67 8.33 22.65
N GLN A 86 -10.18 9.21 21.78
CA GLN A 86 -9.65 10.57 21.59
C GLN A 86 -10.39 11.64 22.38
N SER A 87 -11.61 11.36 22.88
CA SER A 87 -12.29 12.35 23.72
C SER A 87 -11.52 12.63 25.00
N ARG A 88 -11.54 13.90 25.41
CA ARG A 88 -10.98 14.35 26.69
C ARG A 88 -11.91 14.02 27.88
N VAL A 89 -13.03 13.32 27.65
CA VAL A 89 -14.07 13.05 28.65
C VAL A 89 -13.80 11.70 29.34
N PRO A 90 -13.44 11.66 30.63
CA PRO A 90 -13.09 10.41 31.31
C PRO A 90 -14.21 9.37 31.33
N LYS A 91 -15.47 9.82 31.39
CA LYS A 91 -16.65 8.94 31.40
C LYS A 91 -16.77 8.12 30.12
N LEU A 92 -16.31 8.63 28.98
CA LEU A 92 -16.40 7.92 27.70
C LEU A 92 -15.34 6.83 27.57
N LYS A 93 -14.16 7.01 28.21
CA LYS A 93 -13.08 6.01 28.19
C LYS A 93 -13.49 4.68 28.84
N VAL A 94 -14.46 4.70 29.75
CA VAL A 94 -15.01 3.49 30.40
C VAL A 94 -15.63 2.54 29.37
N PHE A 95 -16.08 3.04 28.22
CA PHE A 95 -16.65 2.22 27.14
C PHE A 95 -15.60 1.56 26.23
N SER A 96 -14.29 1.77 26.47
CA SER A 96 -13.23 1.18 25.63
C SER A 96 -13.30 -0.35 25.53
N PRO A 97 -13.54 -1.11 26.62
CA PRO A 97 -13.69 -2.57 26.53
C PRO A 97 -14.90 -2.97 25.67
N GLN A 98 -16.06 -2.34 25.90
CA GLN A 98 -17.28 -2.62 25.13
C GLN A 98 -17.14 -2.27 23.66
N ALA A 99 -16.45 -1.16 23.35
CA ALA A 99 -16.15 -0.79 21.98
C ALA A 99 -15.34 -1.90 21.31
N ASN A 100 -14.26 -2.38 21.93
CA ASN A 100 -13.42 -3.45 21.36
C ASN A 100 -14.18 -4.79 21.19
N GLU A 101 -15.07 -5.14 22.13
CA GLU A 101 -15.90 -6.35 22.04
C GLU A 101 -16.89 -6.32 20.86
N LEU A 102 -17.40 -5.13 20.53
CA LEU A 102 -18.37 -4.92 19.46
C LEU A 102 -17.72 -4.63 18.09
N GLN A 103 -16.42 -4.92 17.92
CA GLN A 103 -15.74 -4.71 16.65
C GLN A 103 -16.38 -5.57 15.54
N PRO A 104 -16.90 -4.95 14.47
CA PRO A 104 -17.38 -5.70 13.31
C PRO A 104 -16.22 -6.45 12.67
N CYS A 105 -16.44 -7.74 12.41
CA CYS A 105 -15.44 -8.61 11.81
C CYS A 105 -16.01 -9.29 10.58
N SER A 106 -15.17 -9.43 9.54
CA SER A 106 -15.47 -10.29 8.40
C SER A 106 -15.01 -11.72 8.67
N THR A 107 -15.48 -12.66 7.86
CA THR A 107 -14.95 -14.03 7.80
C THR A 107 -13.50 -14.09 7.30
N HIS A 108 -13.00 -13.00 6.70
CA HIS A 108 -11.66 -12.90 6.10
C HIS A 108 -10.69 -12.13 6.98
N CYS A 109 -10.72 -12.40 8.29
CA CYS A 109 -9.83 -11.73 9.24
C CYS A 109 -8.46 -12.43 9.29
N ILE A 110 -7.40 -11.66 9.13
CA ILE A 110 -6.02 -12.14 9.32
C ILE A 110 -5.73 -12.15 10.83
N ALA A 111 -5.28 -13.28 11.35
CA ALA A 111 -4.95 -13.37 12.78
C ALA A 111 -3.76 -12.43 13.10
N PRO A 112 -3.73 -11.81 14.29
CA PRO A 112 -2.60 -11.01 14.72
C PRO A 112 -1.31 -11.81 14.62
N HIS A 113 -0.34 -11.29 13.87
CA HIS A 113 0.96 -11.91 13.68
C HIS A 113 2.03 -10.84 13.45
N CYS A 114 3.28 -11.20 13.70
CA CYS A 114 4.42 -10.37 13.34
C CYS A 114 4.92 -10.81 11.96
N THR A 115 4.94 -9.90 10.98
CA THR A 115 5.53 -10.19 9.67
C THR A 115 7.04 -10.13 9.78
N GLU A 116 7.72 -11.22 9.40
CA GLU A 116 9.18 -11.24 9.29
C GLU A 116 9.58 -10.39 8.07
N VAL A 117 10.41 -9.38 8.32
CA VAL A 117 10.90 -8.42 7.33
C VAL A 117 12.39 -8.64 7.09
N TYR A 118 12.78 -8.74 5.83
CA TYR A 118 14.16 -8.84 5.39
C TYR A 118 14.47 -7.64 4.49
N PRO A 119 15.06 -6.57 5.05
CA PRO A 119 15.49 -5.44 4.23
C PRO A 119 16.58 -5.94 3.28
N PHE A 120 16.45 -5.60 2.00
CA PHE A 120 17.42 -5.90 0.98
C PHE A 120 18.30 -4.68 0.70
N GLY A 121 19.41 -4.88 0.00
CA GLY A 121 20.27 -3.79 -0.44
C GLY A 121 19.55 -2.80 -1.35
N ALA A 122 20.11 -1.60 -1.45
CA ALA A 122 19.71 -0.64 -2.48
C ALA A 122 20.42 -0.99 -3.80
N TYR A 123 19.70 -0.90 -4.91
CA TYR A 123 20.28 -1.03 -6.24
C TYR A 123 20.43 0.32 -6.91
N ASP A 124 21.61 0.57 -7.47
CA ASP A 124 21.88 1.67 -8.40
C ASP A 124 21.38 1.29 -9.79
N ILE A 125 20.06 1.15 -9.93
CA ILE A 125 19.38 0.84 -11.18
C ILE A 125 18.26 1.85 -11.37
N ASP A 126 18.24 2.48 -12.54
CA ASP A 126 17.22 3.45 -12.91
C ASP A 126 15.84 2.78 -13.11
N LYS A 127 14.94 2.96 -12.14
CA LYS A 127 13.54 2.48 -12.18
C LYS A 127 12.64 3.22 -13.16
N LEU A 128 13.08 4.33 -13.76
CA LEU A 128 12.25 5.13 -14.66
C LEU A 128 12.04 4.47 -16.03
N THR A 129 12.74 3.37 -16.31
CA THR A 129 12.62 2.66 -17.58
C THR A 129 12.00 1.26 -17.40
N ILE A 130 11.41 0.74 -18.47
CA ILE A 130 10.91 -0.64 -18.53
C ILE A 130 12.05 -1.62 -18.24
N THR A 131 13.17 -1.48 -18.97
CA THR A 131 14.37 -2.32 -18.80
C THR A 131 14.94 -2.25 -17.39
N GLY A 132 14.95 -1.07 -16.78
CA GLY A 132 15.42 -0.90 -15.41
C GLY A 132 14.60 -1.69 -14.39
N ASN A 133 13.28 -1.74 -14.52
CA ASN A 133 12.44 -2.58 -13.67
C ASN A 133 12.72 -4.07 -13.91
N ALA A 134 12.92 -4.53 -15.14
CA ALA A 134 13.32 -5.92 -15.39
C ALA A 134 14.69 -6.25 -14.74
N ASN A 135 15.66 -5.32 -14.83
CA ASN A 135 17.00 -5.51 -14.28
C ASN A 135 17.00 -5.62 -12.75
N ILE A 136 16.12 -4.89 -12.06
CA ILE A 136 16.01 -4.99 -10.59
C ILE A 136 15.48 -6.34 -10.18
N ASP A 137 14.48 -6.87 -10.89
CA ASP A 137 13.99 -8.21 -10.62
C ASP A 137 15.08 -9.26 -10.82
N GLN A 138 15.82 -9.16 -11.94
CA GLN A 138 16.94 -10.05 -12.23
C GLN A 138 18.05 -9.96 -11.17
N ALA A 139 18.36 -8.75 -10.69
CA ALA A 139 19.34 -8.53 -9.64
C ALA A 139 18.91 -9.21 -8.33
N VAL A 140 17.65 -9.05 -7.92
CA VAL A 140 17.10 -9.70 -6.72
C VAL A 140 17.13 -11.22 -6.86
N VAL A 141 16.71 -11.77 -8.00
CA VAL A 141 16.72 -13.21 -8.28
C VAL A 141 18.14 -13.78 -8.23
N SER A 142 19.11 -13.03 -8.78
CA SER A 142 20.53 -13.37 -8.77
C SER A 142 21.11 -13.37 -7.35
N ASP A 143 20.87 -12.31 -6.58
CA ASP A 143 21.42 -12.16 -5.22
C ASP A 143 20.85 -13.21 -4.26
N LEU A 144 19.56 -13.51 -4.39
CA LEU A 144 18.88 -14.60 -3.67
C LEU A 144 19.23 -15.99 -4.21
N LYS A 145 19.94 -16.05 -5.36
CA LYS A 145 20.36 -17.29 -6.03
C LYS A 145 19.19 -18.22 -6.36
N LEU A 146 18.00 -17.68 -6.62
CA LEU A 146 16.77 -18.48 -6.76
C LEU A 146 16.85 -19.47 -7.91
N GLN A 147 17.46 -19.08 -9.03
CA GLN A 147 17.67 -19.97 -10.19
C GLN A 147 18.51 -21.21 -9.85
N THR A 148 19.40 -21.12 -8.85
CA THR A 148 20.29 -22.22 -8.45
C THR A 148 19.77 -23.01 -7.26
N GLN A 149 19.07 -22.36 -6.32
CA GLN A 149 18.63 -22.97 -5.06
C GLN A 149 17.21 -23.53 -5.13
N VAL A 150 16.36 -22.98 -6.01
CA VAL A 150 14.95 -23.33 -6.09
C VAL A 150 14.63 -23.70 -7.53
N HIS A 151 14.47 -24.99 -7.78
CA HIS A 151 14.07 -25.48 -9.10
C HIS A 151 12.69 -24.90 -9.48
N ASN A 152 12.60 -24.36 -10.69
CA ASN A 152 11.40 -23.77 -11.26
C ASN A 152 10.67 -22.80 -10.32
N PHE A 153 11.41 -21.90 -9.67
CA PHE A 153 10.78 -20.92 -8.75
C PHE A 153 9.69 -20.07 -9.44
N TRP A 154 9.79 -19.84 -10.75
CA TRP A 154 8.79 -19.14 -11.57
C TRP A 154 7.48 -19.92 -11.77
N GLU A 155 7.38 -21.18 -11.35
CA GLU A 155 6.09 -21.88 -11.28
C GLU A 155 5.26 -21.45 -10.07
N HIS A 156 5.86 -20.64 -9.19
CA HIS A 156 5.23 -20.04 -8.03
C HIS A 156 5.02 -18.54 -8.24
N ILE A 157 3.87 -18.05 -7.78
CA ILE A 157 3.50 -16.65 -7.85
C ILE A 157 4.44 -15.87 -6.94
N CYS A 158 5.05 -14.82 -7.48
CA CYS A 158 5.75 -13.83 -6.69
C CYS A 158 4.93 -12.55 -6.63
N LEU A 159 4.64 -12.12 -5.41
CA LEU A 159 3.92 -10.89 -5.17
C LEU A 159 4.90 -9.73 -5.14
N LEU A 160 4.68 -8.78 -6.04
CA LEU A 160 5.56 -7.63 -6.27
C LEU A 160 4.75 -6.35 -6.04
N ALA A 161 5.05 -5.65 -4.95
CA ALA A 161 4.37 -4.41 -4.59
C ALA A 161 5.23 -3.20 -4.91
N GLY A 162 4.68 -2.12 -5.47
CA GLY A 162 5.49 -0.96 -5.84
C GLY A 162 4.69 0.31 -6.09
N ASN A 163 5.38 1.38 -6.50
CA ASN A 163 4.72 2.58 -6.98
C ASN A 163 4.02 2.33 -8.33
N GLN A 164 3.07 3.20 -8.69
CA GLN A 164 2.28 3.04 -9.90
C GLN A 164 3.13 2.96 -11.18
N LEU A 165 4.23 3.71 -11.27
CA LEU A 165 5.10 3.74 -12.44
C LEU A 165 5.82 2.39 -12.63
N SER A 166 6.44 1.86 -11.58
CA SER A 166 7.09 0.55 -11.61
C SER A 166 6.10 -0.57 -11.98
N LEU A 167 4.88 -0.53 -11.45
CA LEU A 167 3.85 -1.52 -11.79
C LEU A 167 3.40 -1.40 -13.26
N ALA A 168 3.23 -0.18 -13.77
CA ALA A 168 2.91 0.03 -15.18
C ALA A 168 4.00 -0.51 -16.11
N HIS A 169 5.28 -0.34 -15.73
CA HIS A 169 6.40 -0.95 -16.46
C HIS A 169 6.36 -2.48 -16.41
N LEU A 170 6.11 -3.09 -15.25
CA LEU A 170 5.99 -4.55 -15.10
C LEU A 170 4.82 -5.12 -15.92
N TRP A 171 3.67 -4.44 -15.95
CA TRP A 171 2.56 -4.79 -16.84
C TRP A 171 2.92 -4.69 -18.32
N SER A 172 3.65 -3.65 -18.70
CA SER A 172 4.11 -3.47 -20.08
C SER A 172 5.04 -4.59 -20.49
N ILE A 173 5.96 -5.01 -19.61
CA ILE A 173 6.83 -6.17 -19.82
C ILE A 173 5.96 -7.40 -20.05
N GLN A 174 5.09 -7.75 -19.09
CA GLN A 174 4.25 -8.94 -19.19
C GLN A 174 3.44 -8.95 -20.49
N SER A 175 2.92 -7.80 -20.94
CA SER A 175 2.15 -7.68 -22.17
C SER A 175 2.99 -7.90 -23.44
N ILE A 176 4.24 -7.42 -23.46
CA ILE A 176 5.16 -7.64 -24.59
C ILE A 176 5.50 -9.13 -24.72
N TRP A 177 5.66 -9.83 -23.60
CA TRP A 177 6.14 -11.22 -23.57
C TRP A 177 5.03 -12.28 -23.56
N PHE A 178 3.77 -11.88 -23.40
CA PHE A 178 2.61 -12.77 -23.22
C PHE A 178 2.48 -13.90 -24.27
N ASP A 179 2.97 -13.68 -25.50
CA ASP A 179 2.92 -14.67 -26.60
C ASP A 179 4.31 -15.16 -27.08
N HIS A 180 5.40 -14.64 -26.52
CA HIS A 180 6.76 -14.86 -27.06
C HIS A 180 7.63 -15.75 -26.17
N GLU A 181 7.49 -15.68 -24.85
CA GLU A 181 8.36 -16.40 -23.92
C GLU A 181 7.59 -17.05 -22.77
N GLY A 182 7.96 -18.30 -22.46
CA GLY A 182 7.45 -19.04 -21.32
C GLY A 182 8.42 -19.04 -20.13
N GLY A 183 7.94 -19.42 -18.95
CA GLY A 183 8.77 -19.54 -17.75
C GLY A 183 9.05 -18.20 -17.07
N TYR A 184 10.27 -18.02 -16.56
CA TYR A 184 10.65 -16.82 -15.80
C TYR A 184 10.66 -15.55 -16.66
N THR A 185 11.16 -15.62 -17.90
CA THR A 185 11.29 -14.43 -18.76
C THR A 185 9.96 -13.94 -19.33
N GLY A 186 8.90 -14.77 -19.28
CA GLY A 186 7.55 -14.38 -19.69
C GLY A 186 6.80 -13.52 -18.67
N PHE A 187 7.34 -13.30 -17.45
CA PHE A 187 6.71 -12.51 -16.36
C PHE A 187 5.29 -12.94 -15.93
N GLY A 188 4.74 -14.04 -16.45
CA GLY A 188 3.41 -14.57 -16.09
C GLY A 188 3.29 -15.09 -14.66
N TRP A 189 4.41 -15.23 -13.96
CA TRP A 189 4.49 -15.61 -12.55
C TRP A 189 4.31 -14.42 -11.60
N GLY A 190 4.47 -13.19 -12.09
CA GLY A 190 4.42 -11.99 -11.28
C GLY A 190 2.99 -11.55 -11.00
N MET A 191 2.70 -11.25 -9.74
CA MET A 191 1.45 -10.62 -9.32
C MET A 191 1.74 -9.23 -8.78
N TRP A 192 1.29 -8.23 -9.53
CA TRP A 192 1.64 -6.82 -9.36
C TRP A 192 0.62 -6.14 -8.45
N MET A 193 1.08 -5.54 -7.35
CA MET A 193 0.19 -4.92 -6.37
C MET A 193 0.57 -3.46 -6.08
N PRO A 194 -0.39 -2.54 -6.05
CA PRO A 194 -0.15 -1.18 -5.56
C PRO A 194 0.46 -1.20 -4.16
N GLY A 195 1.62 -0.57 -4.00
CA GLY A 195 2.22 -0.37 -2.69
C GLY A 195 1.32 0.53 -1.85
N LEU A 196 0.80 0.01 -0.74
CA LEU A 196 -0.18 0.72 0.13
C LEU A 196 0.33 2.09 0.63
N PHE A 197 1.65 2.27 0.73
CA PHE A 197 2.23 3.57 1.06
C PHE A 197 1.90 4.64 0.02
N HIS A 198 1.95 4.31 -1.28
CA HIS A 198 1.63 5.25 -2.35
C HIS A 198 0.15 5.61 -2.37
N ALA A 199 -0.73 4.64 -2.11
CA ALA A 199 -2.17 4.91 -1.94
C ALA A 199 -2.40 5.90 -0.79
N LYS A 200 -1.77 5.68 0.38
CA LYS A 200 -1.85 6.61 1.52
C LYS A 200 -1.35 8.01 1.19
N MET A 201 -0.25 8.12 0.44
CA MET A 201 0.26 9.43 0.01
C MET A 201 -0.73 10.14 -0.92
N ALA A 202 -1.28 9.42 -1.89
CA ALA A 202 -2.29 9.94 -2.81
C ALA A 202 -3.55 10.40 -2.07
N ASP A 203 -4.02 9.61 -1.09
CA ASP A 203 -5.17 9.96 -0.25
C ASP A 203 -4.92 11.24 0.55
N VAL A 204 -3.78 11.34 1.23
CA VAL A 204 -3.41 12.53 2.01
C VAL A 204 -3.33 13.75 1.10
N GLN A 205 -2.68 13.63 -0.05
CA GLN A 205 -2.59 14.73 -1.01
C GLN A 205 -3.98 15.13 -1.56
N GLY A 206 -4.83 14.16 -1.87
CA GLY A 206 -6.20 14.39 -2.33
C GLY A 206 -7.06 15.10 -1.31
N VAL A 207 -7.02 14.67 -0.04
CA VAL A 207 -7.74 15.32 1.08
C VAL A 207 -7.25 16.76 1.27
N MET A 208 -5.94 16.98 1.26
CA MET A 208 -5.38 18.33 1.37
C MET A 208 -5.80 19.21 0.18
N ALA A 209 -5.72 18.71 -1.05
CA ALA A 209 -6.13 19.46 -2.23
C ALA A 209 -7.64 19.79 -2.25
N THR A 210 -8.47 18.93 -1.66
CA THR A 210 -9.93 19.07 -1.66
C THR A 210 -10.45 19.94 -0.51
N HIS A 211 -9.86 19.83 0.68
CA HIS A 211 -10.40 20.44 1.90
C HIS A 211 -9.51 21.53 2.51
N PHE A 212 -8.20 21.54 2.23
CA PHE A 212 -7.29 22.51 2.85
C PHE A 212 -7.45 23.90 2.25
N GLY A 213 -8.10 24.81 2.99
CA GLY A 213 -8.22 26.21 2.58
C GLY A 213 -9.28 26.50 1.52
N LYS A 214 -10.24 25.59 1.31
CA LYS A 214 -11.40 25.81 0.43
C LYS A 214 -12.67 26.06 1.26
N PRO A 215 -13.19 27.31 1.30
CA PRO A 215 -14.40 27.65 2.05
C PRO A 215 -15.64 26.88 1.62
N ALA A 216 -15.76 26.58 0.31
CA ALA A 216 -16.90 25.84 -0.22
C ALA A 216 -16.87 24.32 0.09
N ALA A 217 -15.72 23.79 0.47
CA ALA A 217 -15.54 22.37 0.80
C ALA A 217 -15.54 22.09 2.31
N SER A 218 -15.87 23.11 3.11
CA SER A 218 -15.83 23.06 4.57
C SER A 218 -17.04 23.74 5.17
N ILE A 219 -17.71 23.06 6.09
CA ILE A 219 -18.59 23.72 7.07
C ILE A 219 -17.66 24.52 8.01
N PRO A 220 -18.03 25.73 8.46
CA PRO A 220 -17.25 26.48 9.44
C PRO A 220 -17.32 25.78 10.80
N ASP A 221 -16.50 24.74 10.94
CA ASP A 221 -16.38 23.88 12.11
C ASP A 221 -14.92 23.95 12.63
N PRO A 222 -14.71 24.03 13.96
CA PRO A 222 -13.37 24.07 14.55
C PRO A 222 -12.50 22.84 14.27
N GLY A 223 -13.07 21.70 13.88
CA GLY A 223 -12.33 20.52 13.43
C GLY A 223 -11.94 20.57 11.95
N SER A 224 -12.44 21.54 11.19
CA SER A 224 -12.15 21.62 9.76
C SER A 224 -10.69 21.98 9.44
N LEU A 225 -10.17 21.43 8.34
CA LEU A 225 -8.84 21.79 7.82
C LEU A 225 -8.76 23.28 7.43
N LEU A 226 -9.89 23.91 7.09
CA LEU A 226 -9.97 25.35 6.86
C LEU A 226 -9.75 26.14 8.17
N PHE A 227 -10.39 25.74 9.26
CA PHE A 227 -10.21 26.39 10.56
C PHE A 227 -8.77 26.26 11.03
N HIS A 228 -8.18 25.07 10.95
CA HIS A 228 -6.78 24.87 11.26
C HIS A 228 -5.84 25.74 10.41
N LYS A 229 -6.11 25.89 9.11
CA LYS A 229 -5.35 26.81 8.25
C LYS A 229 -5.44 28.27 8.75
N THR A 230 -6.62 28.72 9.16
CA THR A 230 -6.83 30.06 9.71
C THR A 230 -6.08 30.25 11.03
N CYS A 231 -6.11 29.27 11.92
CA CYS A 231 -5.36 29.30 13.19
C CYS A 231 -3.85 29.28 13.00
N LEU A 232 -3.35 28.54 12.00
CA LEU A 232 -1.93 28.45 11.67
C LEU A 232 -1.33 29.74 11.09
N SER A 233 -2.13 30.82 10.96
CA SER A 233 -1.65 32.20 10.79
C SER A 233 -0.53 32.36 9.74
N CYS A 234 -0.80 31.99 8.49
CA CYS A 234 0.00 32.40 7.33
C CYS A 234 1.37 31.72 7.07
N LEU A 235 1.59 30.45 7.46
CA LEU A 235 2.54 29.65 6.67
C LEU A 235 1.94 29.46 5.26
N PRO A 236 2.67 29.78 4.17
CA PRO A 236 2.16 29.63 2.80
C PRO A 236 2.14 28.15 2.40
N ILE A 237 1.29 27.37 3.08
CA ILE A 237 0.95 26.02 2.68
C ILE A 237 -0.08 26.16 1.57
N THR A 238 0.40 26.04 0.35
CA THR A 238 -0.42 25.95 -0.86
C THR A 238 -0.49 24.49 -1.28
N VAL A 239 -1.49 24.12 -2.08
CA VAL A 239 -1.55 22.76 -2.68
C VAL A 239 -0.31 22.48 -3.53
N THR A 240 0.36 23.53 -4.03
CA THR A 240 1.61 23.48 -4.78
C THR A 240 2.87 23.40 -3.91
N SER A 241 2.75 23.58 -2.59
CA SER A 241 3.85 23.53 -1.62
C SER A 241 3.34 22.98 -0.29
N LEU A 242 2.99 21.69 -0.30
CA LEU A 242 2.53 21.00 0.90
C LEU A 242 3.71 20.63 1.81
N PRO A 243 3.53 20.68 3.13
CA PRO A 243 4.45 20.07 4.09
C PRO A 243 4.71 18.58 3.78
N PRO A 244 5.74 17.97 4.40
CA PRO A 244 5.98 16.54 4.29
C PRO A 244 4.73 15.70 4.57
N PHE A 245 4.64 14.52 3.96
CA PHE A 245 3.51 13.59 4.06
C PHE A 245 3.04 13.37 5.51
N SER A 246 3.98 13.13 6.44
CA SER A 246 3.67 12.91 7.85
C SER A 246 2.98 14.10 8.51
N THR A 247 3.43 15.32 8.20
CA THR A 247 2.82 16.56 8.69
C THR A 247 1.40 16.73 8.13
N CYS A 248 1.21 16.51 6.82
CA CYS A 248 -0.11 16.58 6.20
C CYS A 248 -1.07 15.53 6.79
N GLN A 249 -0.61 14.30 6.95
CA GLN A 249 -1.39 13.23 7.58
C GLN A 249 -1.80 13.57 9.02
N ASN A 250 -0.87 14.10 9.81
CA ASN A 250 -1.15 14.51 11.19
C ASN A 250 -2.17 15.64 11.25
N LEU A 251 -2.10 16.62 10.35
CA LEU A 251 -3.11 17.68 10.27
C LEU A 251 -4.51 17.14 9.98
N ILE A 252 -4.61 16.18 9.05
CA ILE A 252 -5.88 15.49 8.76
C ILE A 252 -6.40 14.78 10.01
N PHE A 253 -5.55 14.06 10.73
CA PHE A 253 -5.98 13.34 11.94
C PHE A 253 -6.37 14.28 13.09
N VAL A 254 -5.64 15.36 13.32
CA VAL A 254 -6.04 16.38 14.31
C VAL A 254 -7.40 16.97 13.93
N SER A 255 -7.64 17.26 12.65
CA SER A 255 -8.95 17.69 12.16
C SER A 255 -10.06 16.66 12.38
N LEU A 256 -9.80 15.38 12.13
CA LEU A 256 -10.79 14.32 12.30
C LEU A 256 -11.07 13.97 13.76
N TYR A 257 -10.17 14.30 14.69
CA TYR A 257 -10.29 13.95 16.11
C TYR A 257 -10.69 15.13 17.01
N ALA A 258 -10.66 16.35 16.48
CA ALA A 258 -11.09 17.57 17.17
C ALA A 258 -12.59 17.55 17.46
#